data_AF-A0A7X8TDE3-F1
#
_entry.id   AF-A0A7X8TDE3-F1
#
_cell.length_a   1.000
_cell.length_b   1.000
_cell.length_c   1.000
_cell.angle_alpha   90.00
_cell.angle_beta   90.00
_cell.angle_gamma   90.00
#
_symmetry.space_group_name_H-M   'P 1'
#
loop_
_entity.id
_entity.type
_entity.pdbx_description
1 polymer ?
#
loop_
_entity_poly.entity_id
_entity_poly.type
_entity_poly.pdbx_seq_one_letter_code
_entity_poly.pdbx_strand_id
1 'polypeptide(L)'
;MAILFKTVISENTAFEMIEQALSGASRYDGYLNVVSDTGETALSWGPAMHAEEFKAEISEVLRKTWDAARFWVIYERRDDRKDPEATDIRNAAFRLTRGYSGVSVITLSLLGKRDSDNDIELVFVCFEQDFHRRNFRVRYEGKFIPDEK
;
A
#
# COMPACT_ATOMS: atom_id res chain seq x y z
N MET A 1 -9.73 -14.86 12.20
CA MET A 1 -10.58 -14.18 11.20
C MET A 1 -10.59 -12.71 11.55
N ALA A 2 -10.18 -11.85 10.62
CA ALA A 2 -10.18 -10.41 10.80
C ALA A 2 -10.80 -9.71 9.59
N ILE A 3 -11.31 -8.49 9.79
CA ILE A 3 -11.66 -7.61 8.68
C ILE A 3 -10.39 -6.87 8.29
N LEU A 4 -9.82 -7.23 7.14
CA LEU A 4 -8.52 -6.71 6.68
C LEU A 4 -8.66 -5.44 5.84
N PHE A 5 -9.75 -5.33 5.09
CA PHE A 5 -9.98 -4.25 4.12
C PHE A 5 -11.05 -3.30 4.65
N LYS A 6 -10.68 -2.44 5.60
CA LYS A 6 -11.63 -1.58 6.33
C LYS A 6 -11.75 -0.19 5.72
N THR A 7 -10.64 0.55 5.69
CA THR A 7 -10.65 1.98 5.36
C THR A 7 -10.08 2.19 3.97
N VAL A 8 -10.97 2.31 2.99
CA VAL A 8 -10.58 2.72 1.64
C VAL A 8 -10.46 4.23 1.60
N ILE A 9 -9.34 4.72 1.07
CA ILE A 9 -9.13 6.13 0.77
C ILE A 9 -9.05 6.36 -0.75
N SER A 10 -9.22 7.60 -1.18
CA SER A 10 -9.08 7.96 -2.59
C SER A 10 -7.60 8.04 -3.00
N GLU A 11 -7.32 7.90 -4.29
CA GLU A 11 -5.99 8.10 -4.87
C GLU A 11 -5.43 9.49 -4.55
N ASN A 12 -6.24 10.53 -4.71
CA ASN A 12 -5.84 11.90 -4.38
C ASN A 12 -5.45 12.03 -2.90
N THR A 13 -6.24 11.47 -2.00
CA THR A 13 -5.93 11.47 -0.56
C THR A 13 -4.61 10.75 -0.28
N ALA A 14 -4.40 9.58 -0.88
CA ALA A 14 -3.17 8.82 -0.70
C ALA A 14 -1.94 9.58 -1.19
N PHE A 15 -2.03 10.20 -2.38
CA PHE A 15 -0.92 10.98 -2.94
C PHE A 15 -0.65 12.26 -2.14
N GLU A 16 -1.70 12.94 -1.67
CA GLU A 16 -1.54 14.11 -0.78
C GLU A 16 -0.84 13.72 0.53
N MET A 17 -1.20 12.57 1.14
CA MET A 17 -0.54 12.06 2.34
C MET A 17 0.95 11.78 2.10
N ILE A 18 1.29 11.11 1.00
CA ILE A 18 2.69 10.81 0.62
C ILE A 18 3.48 12.10 0.41
N GLU A 19 2.92 13.05 -0.34
CA GLU A 19 3.57 14.32 -0.65
C GLU A 19 3.81 15.15 0.62
N GLN A 20 2.83 15.23 1.51
CA GLN A 20 2.96 15.96 2.78
C GLN A 20 4.04 15.36 3.69
N ALA A 21 4.13 14.03 3.77
CA ALA A 21 5.16 13.39 4.56
C ALA A 21 6.56 13.59 3.97
N LEU A 22 6.73 13.44 2.66
CA LEU A 22 8.05 13.50 2.02
C LEU A 22 8.56 14.95 1.82
N SER A 23 7.66 15.93 1.72
CA SER A 23 8.02 17.35 1.59
C SER A 23 8.04 18.10 2.94
N GLY A 24 7.65 17.43 4.02
CA GLY A 24 7.58 18.00 5.36
C GLY A 24 8.94 18.14 6.07
N ALA A 25 8.94 18.86 7.20
CA ALA A 25 10.12 18.97 8.06
C ALA A 25 10.39 17.72 8.93
N SER A 26 9.44 16.78 8.95
CA SER A 26 9.53 15.53 9.70
C SER A 26 10.53 14.58 9.06
N ARG A 27 11.27 13.84 9.91
CA ARG A 27 12.18 12.80 9.44
C ARG A 27 11.45 11.46 9.48
N TYR A 28 11.42 10.79 8.34
CA TYR A 28 10.83 9.46 8.21
C TYR A 28 11.92 8.42 7.95
N ASP A 29 11.65 7.18 8.37
CA ASP A 29 12.18 5.99 7.69
C ASP A 29 11.12 5.54 6.69
N GLY A 30 11.56 5.17 5.49
CA GLY A 30 10.69 4.81 4.39
C GLY A 30 10.88 3.35 4.00
N TYR A 31 9.78 2.64 3.79
CA TYR A 31 9.79 1.29 3.24
C TYR A 31 8.71 1.16 2.18
N LEU A 32 9.08 0.66 1.02
CA LEU A 32 8.17 0.35 -0.07
C LEU A 32 8.39 -1.10 -0.51
N ASN A 33 7.30 -1.82 -0.70
CA ASN A 33 7.30 -3.18 -1.20
C ASN A 33 6.26 -3.31 -2.30
N VAL A 34 6.64 -3.92 -3.42
CA VAL A 34 5.75 -4.23 -4.54
C VAL A 34 5.80 -5.72 -4.75
N VAL A 35 4.64 -6.38 -4.69
CA VAL A 35 4.49 -7.78 -5.07
C VAL A 35 3.53 -7.89 -6.24
N SER A 36 3.90 -8.67 -7.25
CA SER A 36 3.08 -8.96 -8.41
C SER A 36 3.33 -10.40 -8.90
N ASP A 37 2.62 -10.80 -9.94
CA ASP A 37 2.85 -12.10 -10.60
C ASP A 37 4.29 -12.25 -11.13
N THR A 38 5.00 -11.15 -11.36
CA THR A 38 6.38 -11.16 -11.88
C THR A 38 7.46 -11.22 -10.80
N GLY A 39 7.09 -11.05 -9.52
CA GLY A 39 8.01 -11.11 -8.39
C GLY A 39 7.75 -10.06 -7.31
N GLU A 40 8.68 -9.98 -6.36
CA GLU A 40 8.67 -9.03 -5.25
C GLU A 40 9.88 -8.09 -5.34
N THR A 41 9.63 -6.79 -5.22
CA THR A 41 10.65 -5.73 -5.16
C THR A 41 10.48 -4.96 -3.88
N ALA A 42 11.56 -4.78 -3.11
CA ALA A 42 11.57 -3.98 -1.90
C ALA A 42 12.57 -2.84 -2.02
N LEU A 43 12.16 -1.66 -1.56
CA LEU A 43 12.96 -0.46 -1.44
C LEU A 43 12.88 0.03 0.00
N SER A 44 14.03 0.36 0.58
CA SER A 44 14.09 0.94 1.92
C SER A 44 14.93 2.20 1.90
N TRP A 45 14.48 3.21 2.62
CA TRP A 45 15.24 4.42 2.88
C TRP A 45 16.38 4.08 3.85
N GLY A 46 17.52 3.71 3.29
CA GLY A 46 18.73 3.43 4.06
C GLY A 46 19.45 4.69 4.54
N PRO A 47 20.40 4.58 5.49
CA PRO A 47 21.13 5.72 6.06
C PRO A 47 21.84 6.63 5.04
N ALA A 48 22.13 6.14 3.83
CA ALA A 48 22.82 6.86 2.77
C ALA A 48 21.89 7.48 1.71
N MET A 49 20.58 7.15 1.73
CA MET A 49 19.61 7.63 0.76
C MET A 49 19.03 8.96 1.24
N HIS A 50 18.83 9.91 0.32
CA HIS A 50 18.18 11.18 0.63
C HIS A 50 16.65 11.11 0.48
N ALA A 51 15.92 11.97 1.19
CA ALA A 51 14.46 12.02 1.12
C ALA A 51 13.95 12.21 -0.32
N GLU A 52 14.59 13.13 -1.06
CA GLU A 52 14.27 13.40 -2.47
C GLU A 52 14.53 12.21 -3.38
N GLU A 53 15.59 11.44 -3.10
CA GLU A 53 15.92 10.24 -3.85
C GLU A 53 14.86 9.16 -3.62
N PHE A 54 14.50 8.91 -2.36
CA PHE A 54 13.42 7.96 -2.03
C PHE A 54 12.07 8.41 -2.60
N LYS A 55 11.77 9.72 -2.56
CA LYS A 55 10.56 10.30 -3.18
C LYS A 55 10.54 10.08 -4.69
N ALA A 56 11.66 10.27 -5.38
CA ALA A 56 11.76 10.03 -6.82
C ALA A 56 11.53 8.55 -7.15
N GLU A 57 12.11 7.64 -6.38
CA GLU A 57 11.93 6.20 -6.54
C GLU A 57 10.47 5.76 -6.28
N ILE A 58 9.84 6.22 -5.20
CA ILE A 58 8.41 5.96 -4.95
C ILE A 58 7.56 6.47 -6.11
N SER A 59 7.79 7.71 -6.54
CA SER A 59 7.03 8.34 -7.62
C SER A 59 7.14 7.53 -8.91
N GLU A 60 8.34 7.04 -9.22
CA GLU A 60 8.58 6.22 -10.40
C GLU A 60 7.92 4.84 -10.30
N VAL A 61 7.95 4.19 -9.13
CA VAL A 61 7.25 2.92 -8.88
C VAL A 61 5.74 3.09 -9.03
N LEU A 62 5.16 4.12 -8.41
CA LEU A 62 3.73 4.40 -8.49
C LEU A 62 3.30 4.73 -9.92
N ARG A 63 4.12 5.50 -10.66
CA ARG A 63 3.88 5.81 -12.07
C ARG A 63 3.92 4.56 -12.95
N LYS A 64 4.95 3.71 -12.82
CA LYS A 64 5.04 2.44 -13.55
C LYS A 64 3.87 1.52 -13.24
N THR A 65 3.46 1.47 -11.98
CA THR A 65 2.30 0.66 -11.57
C THR A 65 1.00 1.23 -12.14
N TRP A 66 0.87 2.54 -12.23
CA TRP A 66 -0.29 3.18 -12.84
C TRP A 66 -0.40 2.84 -14.32
N ASP A 67 0.72 2.86 -15.04
CA ASP A 67 0.80 2.52 -16.45
C ASP A 67 0.42 1.05 -16.71
N ALA A 68 0.79 0.14 -15.80
CA ALA A 68 0.51 -1.30 -15.92
C ALA A 68 -0.87 -1.74 -15.37
N ALA A 69 -1.32 -1.13 -14.28
CA ALA A 69 -2.47 -1.56 -13.50
C ALA A 69 -3.26 -0.37 -12.96
N ARG A 70 -4.01 0.32 -13.81
CA ARG A 70 -4.60 1.65 -13.54
C ARG A 70 -5.72 1.69 -12.49
N PHE A 71 -6.33 0.56 -12.13
CA PHE A 71 -7.50 0.56 -11.25
C PHE A 71 -7.09 0.21 -9.83
N TRP A 72 -7.06 1.17 -8.91
CA TRP A 72 -6.51 0.98 -7.56
C TRP A 72 -7.61 0.90 -6.49
N VAL A 73 -7.33 0.14 -5.43
CA VAL A 73 -8.00 0.26 -4.13
C VAL A 73 -6.93 0.49 -3.09
N ILE A 74 -7.03 1.58 -2.34
CA ILE A 74 -5.99 1.99 -1.42
C ILE A 74 -6.54 1.92 -0.01
N TYR A 75 -5.85 1.19 0.85
CA TYR A 75 -6.18 1.05 2.25
C TYR A 75 -5.18 1.82 3.09
N GLU A 76 -5.69 2.71 3.92
CA GLU A 76 -4.91 3.33 4.99
C GLU A 76 -4.94 2.40 6.21
N ARG A 77 -3.77 2.10 6.77
CA ARG A 77 -3.63 1.38 8.04
C ARG A 77 -3.27 2.38 9.13
N ARG A 78 -3.93 2.26 10.29
CA ARG A 78 -3.64 3.08 11.47
C ARG A 78 -3.70 2.27 12.77
N ASP A 79 -2.74 2.51 13.67
CA ASP A 79 -2.69 1.87 15.00
C ASP A 79 -3.87 2.26 15.88
N ASP A 80 -4.29 3.52 15.87
CA ASP A 80 -5.37 4.02 16.72
C ASP A 80 -6.73 3.36 16.39
N ARG A 81 -6.92 2.95 15.13
CA ARG A 81 -8.07 2.16 14.68
C ARG A 81 -7.93 0.66 14.94
N LYS A 82 -6.79 0.22 15.46
CA LYS A 82 -6.42 -1.19 15.61
C LYS A 82 -6.61 -1.94 14.30
N ASP A 83 -6.11 -1.35 13.23
CA ASP A 83 -6.10 -1.99 11.93
C ASP A 83 -5.09 -3.12 11.90
N PRO A 84 -5.36 -4.21 11.16
CA PRO A 84 -4.38 -5.29 10.97
C PRO A 84 -3.07 -4.75 10.40
N GLU A 85 -1.98 -5.46 10.64
CA GLU A 85 -0.66 -5.06 10.17
C GLU A 85 -0.62 -4.95 8.64
N ALA A 86 0.14 -3.98 8.12
CA ALA A 86 0.25 -3.78 6.67
C ALA A 86 0.69 -5.05 5.93
N THR A 87 1.56 -5.85 6.55
CA THR A 87 2.00 -7.16 6.04
C THR A 87 0.86 -8.16 5.94
N ASP A 88 -0.06 -8.19 6.91
CA ASP A 88 -1.22 -9.11 6.90
C ASP A 88 -2.21 -8.71 5.80
N ILE A 89 -2.47 -7.40 5.66
CA ILE A 89 -3.32 -6.85 4.60
C ILE A 89 -2.72 -7.17 3.22
N ARG A 90 -1.42 -6.93 3.04
CA ARG A 90 -0.67 -7.24 1.80
C ARG A 90 -0.75 -8.71 1.44
N ASN A 91 -0.41 -9.59 2.38
CA ASN A 91 -0.38 -11.04 2.15
C ASN A 91 -1.78 -11.56 1.80
N ALA A 92 -2.81 -11.08 2.50
CA ALA A 92 -4.18 -11.44 2.18
C ALA A 92 -4.63 -10.90 0.82
N ALA A 93 -4.31 -9.65 0.49
CA ALA A 93 -4.62 -9.07 -0.81
C ALA A 93 -4.02 -9.93 -1.92
N PHE A 94 -2.71 -10.18 -1.87
CA PHE A 94 -2.01 -10.96 -2.88
C PHE A 94 -2.57 -12.39 -3.01
N ARG A 95 -2.85 -13.05 -1.88
CA ARG A 95 -3.48 -14.39 -1.87
C ARG A 95 -4.87 -14.37 -2.52
N LEU A 96 -5.73 -13.43 -2.15
CA LEU A 96 -7.11 -13.35 -2.61
C LEU A 96 -7.21 -12.94 -4.08
N THR A 97 -6.16 -12.31 -4.63
CA THR A 97 -6.09 -11.89 -6.03
C THR A 97 -5.32 -12.86 -6.93
N ARG A 98 -4.79 -13.99 -6.44
CA ARG A 98 -4.05 -14.97 -7.26
C ARG A 98 -4.79 -15.48 -8.52
N GLY A 99 -6.11 -15.40 -8.54
CA GLY A 99 -6.93 -15.79 -9.70
C GLY A 99 -7.19 -14.66 -10.70
N TYR A 100 -6.73 -13.45 -10.42
CA TYR A 100 -6.90 -12.28 -11.28
C TYR A 100 -5.61 -12.04 -12.05
N SER A 101 -5.71 -11.87 -13.37
CA SER A 101 -4.57 -11.47 -14.19
C SER A 101 -4.23 -9.99 -13.94
N GLY A 102 -2.94 -9.68 -13.86
CA GLY A 102 -2.46 -8.30 -13.85
C GLY A 102 -2.76 -7.59 -12.54
N VAL A 103 -2.43 -8.22 -11.42
CA VAL A 103 -2.55 -7.62 -10.09
C VAL A 103 -1.18 -7.37 -9.48
N SER A 104 -1.00 -6.19 -8.91
CA SER A 104 0.11 -5.87 -8.01
C SER A 104 -0.41 -5.33 -6.69
N VAL A 105 0.32 -5.61 -5.62
CA VAL A 105 0.06 -5.06 -4.30
C VAL A 105 1.27 -4.26 -3.87
N ILE A 106 1.07 -2.98 -3.57
CA ILE A 106 2.12 -2.09 -3.05
C ILE A 106 1.86 -1.84 -1.58
N THR A 107 2.88 -1.97 -0.75
CA THR A 107 2.88 -1.48 0.63
C THR A 107 3.86 -0.33 0.72
N LEU A 108 3.44 0.79 1.31
CA LEU A 108 4.29 1.94 1.59
C LEU A 108 4.12 2.31 3.06
N SER A 109 5.23 2.30 3.80
CA SER A 109 5.31 2.76 5.18
C SER A 109 6.29 3.93 5.26
N LEU A 110 5.82 5.06 5.80
CA LEU A 110 6.64 6.22 6.17
C LEU A 110 6.51 6.37 7.68
N LEU A 111 7.55 5.99 8.41
CA LEU A 111 7.55 5.91 9.87
C LEU A 111 8.31 7.09 10.47
N GLY A 112 7.63 7.90 11.28
CA GLY A 112 8.18 9.08 11.91
C GLY A 112 9.26 8.73 12.93
N LYS A 113 10.46 9.30 12.79
CA LYS A 113 11.59 9.00 13.71
C LYS A 113 11.40 9.47 15.16
N ARG A 114 10.45 10.37 15.38
CA ARG A 114 10.23 11.04 16.67
C ARG A 114 8.93 10.61 17.35
N ASP A 115 7.92 10.30 16.55
CA ASP A 115 6.58 10.02 17.01
C ASP A 115 5.85 9.21 15.93
N SER A 116 5.14 8.18 16.36
CA SER A 116 4.28 7.33 15.52
C SER A 116 2.99 8.01 15.11
N ASP A 117 2.63 9.15 15.73
CA ASP A 117 1.40 9.89 15.40
C ASP A 117 1.37 10.40 13.95
N ASN A 118 2.53 10.42 13.27
CA ASN A 118 2.64 10.79 11.86
C ASN A 118 2.96 9.60 10.95
N ASP A 119 2.88 8.36 11.45
CA ASP A 119 3.15 7.19 10.64
C ASP A 119 2.08 7.08 9.54
N ILE A 120 2.56 6.90 8.31
CA ILE A 120 1.70 6.69 7.15
C ILE A 120 1.96 5.30 6.64
N GLU A 121 0.93 4.46 6.67
CA GLU A 121 0.98 3.13 6.12
C GLU A 121 -0.17 2.90 5.14
N LEU A 122 0.21 2.64 3.90
CA LEU A 122 -0.70 2.51 2.77
C LEU A 122 -0.51 1.16 2.09
N VAL A 123 -1.61 0.49 1.79
CA VAL A 123 -1.64 -0.72 0.97
C VAL A 123 -2.47 -0.47 -0.27
N PHE A 124 -1.83 -0.49 -1.43
CA PHE A 124 -2.46 -0.36 -2.75
C PHE A 124 -2.68 -1.76 -3.31
N VAL A 125 -3.92 -2.06 -3.68
CA VAL A 125 -4.26 -3.23 -4.49
C VAL A 125 -4.59 -2.73 -5.90
N CYS A 126 -3.67 -2.96 -6.83
CA CYS A 126 -3.68 -2.39 -8.17
C CYS A 126 -4.10 -3.46 -9.18
N PHE A 127 -5.06 -3.15 -10.03
CA PHE A 127 -5.63 -4.07 -11.01
C PHE A 127 -5.47 -3.50 -12.42
N GLU A 128 -5.05 -4.35 -13.36
CA GLU A 128 -5.10 -4.06 -14.79
C GLU A 128 -6.55 -3.88 -15.28
N GLN A 129 -7.49 -4.65 -14.72
CA GLN A 129 -8.87 -4.70 -15.20
C GLN A 129 -9.86 -4.25 -14.11
N ASP A 130 -10.70 -3.26 -14.42
CA ASP A 130 -11.61 -2.64 -13.44
C ASP A 130 -12.63 -3.64 -12.86
N PHE A 131 -13.05 -4.65 -13.63
CA PHE A 131 -14.00 -5.63 -13.10
C PHE A 131 -13.37 -6.52 -12.01
N HIS A 132 -12.07 -6.82 -12.07
CA HIS A 132 -11.36 -7.50 -10.98
C HIS A 132 -11.37 -6.64 -9.72
N ARG A 133 -11.08 -5.34 -9.86
CA ARG A 133 -11.16 -4.38 -8.76
C ARG A 133 -12.56 -4.35 -8.13
N ARG A 134 -13.61 -4.22 -8.95
CA ARG A 134 -15.01 -4.21 -8.47
C ARG A 134 -15.37 -5.53 -7.77
N ASN A 135 -14.98 -6.66 -8.35
CA ASN A 135 -15.22 -7.98 -7.76
C ASN A 135 -14.53 -8.13 -6.41
N PHE A 136 -13.26 -7.72 -6.32
CA PHE A 136 -12.48 -7.73 -5.09
C PHE A 136 -13.19 -6.96 -3.97
N ARG A 137 -13.59 -5.71 -4.23
CA ARG A 137 -14.30 -4.87 -3.27
C ARG A 137 -15.60 -5.52 -2.79
N VAL A 138 -16.42 -6.01 -3.73
CA VAL A 138 -17.68 -6.70 -3.39
C VAL A 138 -17.44 -7.94 -2.54
N ARG A 139 -16.36 -8.69 -2.76
CA ARG A 139 -16.12 -9.97 -2.06
C ARG A 139 -15.42 -9.82 -0.72
N TYR A 140 -14.59 -8.81 -0.53
CA TYR A 140 -13.65 -8.77 0.59
C TYR A 140 -13.67 -7.48 1.41
N GLU A 141 -14.10 -6.34 0.85
CA GLU A 141 -14.16 -5.07 1.58
C GLU A 141 -15.19 -5.14 2.72
N GLY A 142 -14.79 -4.74 3.93
CA GLY A 142 -15.64 -4.80 5.12
C GLY A 142 -16.02 -6.23 5.57
N LYS A 143 -15.38 -7.28 5.04
CA LYS A 143 -15.73 -8.68 5.32
C LYS A 143 -14.65 -9.40 6.09
N PHE A 144 -15.07 -10.41 6.87
CA PHE A 144 -14.15 -11.28 7.57
C PHE A 144 -13.38 -12.16 6.59
N ILE A 145 -12.07 -12.11 6.68
CA ILE A 145 -11.15 -12.97 5.92
C ILE A 145 -10.66 -14.09 6.86
N PRO A 146 -10.71 -15.37 6.43
CA PRO A 146 -10.11 -16.46 7.17
C PRO A 146 -8.61 -16.26 7.32
N ASP A 147 -8.09 -16.57 8.51
CA ASP A 147 -6.65 -16.67 8.70
C ASP A 147 -6.19 -17.96 8.01
N GLU A 148 -5.02 -17.95 7.37
CA GLU A 148 -4.42 -19.20 6.90
C GLU A 148 -4.04 -20.04 8.11
N LYS A 149 -4.53 -21.29 8.16
CA LYS A 149 -4.01 -22.31 9.06
C LYS A 149 -2.80 -22.97 8.44
#